data_AF-A0A377K0W6-F1
#
_entry.id   AF-A0A377K0W6-F1
#
_cell.length_a   1.000
_cell.length_b   1.000
_cell.length_c   1.000
_cell.angle_alpha   90.00
_cell.angle_beta   90.00
_cell.angle_gamma   90.00
#
_symmetry.space_group_name_H-M   'P 1'
#
loop_
_entity.id
_entity.type
_entity.pdbx_description
1 polymer ?
#
loop_
_entity_poly.entity_id
_entity_poly.type
_entity_poly.pdbx_seq_one_letter_code
_entity_poly.pdbx_strand_id
1 'polypeptide(L)'
;MMGAEGLKKASQVAILNANYIASRLQDAFPVLYTGRDGRVAHECILDIRPLKEETGISELDIAKRLIDYGFHAPTMSFPVAGTLMVEPTESESKVELDRFIDAMLAIRAEIDQVKAGVWPLEDNPLVNAPHIQSELVAEWAHPYSREVAVFPAGVADKYWPTVKRLDDVYGDRNLFCSCVPISEYQ
;
A
#
# COMPACT_ATOMS: atom_id res chain seq x y z
N MET A 1 11.03 -31.74 9.44
CA MET A 1 10.09 -30.60 9.47
C MET A 1 9.55 -30.28 8.08
N MET A 2 10.35 -29.89 7.08
CA MET A 2 9.85 -29.71 5.69
C MET A 2 10.19 -30.88 4.75
N GLY A 3 11.43 -31.40 4.80
CA GLY A 3 11.89 -32.43 3.86
C GLY A 3 11.94 -31.95 2.40
N ALA A 4 12.42 -32.80 1.48
CA ALA A 4 12.55 -32.42 0.07
C ALA A 4 11.18 -32.10 -0.58
N GLU A 5 10.14 -32.85 -0.22
CA GLU A 5 8.79 -32.64 -0.73
C GLU A 5 8.19 -31.32 -0.23
N GLY A 6 8.36 -30.99 1.06
CA GLY A 6 7.87 -29.73 1.63
C GLY A 6 8.59 -28.52 1.06
N LEU A 7 9.92 -28.59 0.88
CA LEU A 7 10.69 -27.52 0.23
C LEU A 7 10.24 -27.29 -1.23
N LYS A 8 10.02 -28.37 -1.98
CA LYS A 8 9.46 -28.27 -3.34
C LYS A 8 8.08 -27.63 -3.33
N LYS A 9 7.21 -28.04 -2.39
CA LYS A 9 5.85 -27.52 -2.28
C LYS A 9 5.84 -26.03 -1.89
N ALA A 10 6.70 -25.61 -0.97
CA ALA A 10 6.85 -24.22 -0.57
C ALA A 10 7.17 -23.34 -1.78
N SER A 11 8.22 -23.66 -2.53
CA SER A 11 8.57 -22.89 -3.74
C SER A 11 7.45 -22.86 -4.78
N GLN A 12 6.73 -23.97 -4.97
CA GLN A 12 5.58 -24.00 -5.88
C GLN A 12 4.44 -23.07 -5.43
N VAL A 13 4.17 -23.01 -4.13
CA VAL A 13 3.09 -22.18 -3.57
C VAL A 13 3.48 -20.70 -3.55
N ALA A 14 4.74 -20.36 -3.25
CA ALA A 14 5.21 -18.97 -3.36
C ALA A 14 5.03 -18.42 -4.78
N ILE A 15 5.40 -19.19 -5.81
CA ILE A 15 5.19 -18.82 -7.21
C ILE A 15 3.69 -18.74 -7.55
N LEU A 16 2.89 -19.68 -7.05
CA LEU A 16 1.44 -19.69 -7.27
C LEU A 16 0.77 -18.43 -6.68
N ASN A 17 1.11 -18.08 -5.44
CA ASN A 17 0.54 -16.94 -4.73
C ASN A 17 0.90 -15.62 -5.43
N ALA A 18 2.14 -15.45 -5.89
CA ALA A 18 2.56 -14.25 -6.63
C ALA A 18 1.84 -14.12 -7.98
N ASN A 19 1.73 -15.22 -8.74
CA ASN A 19 0.97 -15.22 -9.98
C ASN A 19 -0.53 -14.99 -9.75
N TYR A 20 -1.07 -15.46 -8.62
CA TYR A 20 -2.45 -15.18 -8.24
C TYR A 20 -2.70 -13.69 -8.06
N ILE A 21 -1.89 -13.02 -7.24
CA ILE A 21 -1.95 -11.56 -7.05
C ILE A 21 -1.77 -10.82 -8.39
N ALA A 22 -0.72 -11.15 -9.14
CA ALA A 22 -0.43 -10.50 -10.43
C ALA A 22 -1.63 -10.60 -11.39
N SER A 23 -2.22 -11.80 -11.53
CA SER A 23 -3.37 -12.04 -12.40
C SER A 23 -4.64 -11.26 -12.00
N ARG A 24 -4.82 -11.03 -10.69
CA ARG A 24 -6.00 -10.35 -10.14
C ARG A 24 -5.86 -8.83 -10.18
N LEU A 25 -4.64 -8.31 -10.19
CA LEU A 25 -4.35 -6.88 -10.20
C LEU A 25 -3.96 -6.31 -11.57
N GLN A 26 -3.57 -7.13 -12.55
CA GLN A 26 -3.01 -6.66 -13.83
C GLN A 26 -3.85 -5.61 -14.59
N ASP A 27 -5.18 -5.69 -14.50
CA ASP A 27 -6.08 -4.75 -15.20
C ASP A 27 -6.17 -3.40 -14.48
N ALA A 28 -5.93 -3.38 -13.17
CA ALA A 28 -5.94 -2.18 -12.33
C ALA A 28 -4.54 -1.54 -12.24
N PHE A 29 -3.52 -2.38 -12.12
CA PHE A 29 -2.11 -2.02 -11.99
C PHE A 29 -1.29 -2.91 -12.94
N PRO A 30 -0.77 -2.37 -14.06
CA PRO A 30 0.00 -3.17 -15.01
C PRO A 30 1.18 -3.89 -14.34
N VAL A 31 1.37 -5.17 -14.67
CA VAL A 31 2.53 -5.93 -14.21
C VAL A 31 3.72 -5.59 -15.11
N LEU A 32 4.75 -4.96 -14.54
CA LEU A 32 5.83 -4.35 -15.30
C LEU A 32 6.69 -5.36 -16.07
N TYR A 33 7.00 -6.50 -15.45
CA TYR A 33 7.82 -7.55 -16.06
C TYR A 33 7.16 -8.91 -15.89
N THR A 34 7.12 -9.67 -16.98
CA THR A 34 6.65 -11.06 -17.01
C THR A 34 7.63 -11.94 -17.77
N GLY A 35 7.74 -13.19 -17.36
CA GLY A 35 8.48 -14.22 -18.08
C GLY A 35 7.65 -14.84 -19.21
N ARG A 36 7.99 -16.08 -19.57
CA ARG A 36 7.24 -16.86 -20.56
C ARG A 36 5.80 -17.05 -20.12
N ASP A 37 4.88 -17.06 -21.09
CA ASP A 37 3.45 -17.25 -20.88
C ASP A 37 2.80 -16.23 -19.92
N GLY A 38 3.39 -15.04 -19.79
CA GLY A 38 2.86 -13.96 -18.95
C GLY A 38 2.98 -14.21 -17.44
N ARG A 39 3.84 -15.14 -17.02
CA ARG A 39 3.98 -15.52 -15.60
C ARG A 39 5.10 -14.79 -14.90
N VAL A 40 4.93 -14.56 -13.60
CA VAL A 40 5.97 -14.05 -12.70
C VAL A 40 6.60 -15.19 -11.90
N ALA A 41 7.67 -14.88 -11.16
CA ALA A 41 8.31 -15.83 -10.25
C ALA A 41 7.58 -15.84 -8.89
N HIS A 42 8.30 -15.61 -7.80
CA HIS A 42 7.77 -15.56 -6.43
C HIS A 42 7.30 -14.16 -6.02
N GLU A 43 7.48 -13.16 -6.89
CA GLU A 43 7.10 -11.77 -6.69
C GLU A 43 6.67 -11.13 -8.03
N CYS A 44 5.96 -10.01 -7.98
CA CYS A 44 5.61 -9.20 -9.14
C CYS A 44 5.80 -7.70 -8.89
N ILE A 45 6.07 -6.92 -9.95
CA ILE A 45 6.17 -5.46 -9.88
C ILE A 45 4.93 -4.83 -10.52
N LEU A 46 4.23 -4.00 -9.75
CA LEU A 46 3.08 -3.22 -10.17
C LEU A 46 3.54 -1.83 -10.60
N ASP A 47 3.24 -1.43 -11.84
CA ASP A 47 3.65 -0.16 -12.40
C ASP A 47 2.65 0.96 -12.05
N ILE A 48 3.05 1.85 -11.14
CA ILE A 48 2.23 2.98 -10.67
C ILE A 48 2.51 4.25 -11.50
N ARG A 49 3.60 4.29 -12.26
CA ARG A 49 4.06 5.52 -12.94
C ARG A 49 3.01 6.10 -13.90
N PRO A 50 2.29 5.30 -14.72
CA PRO A 50 1.23 5.83 -15.58
C PRO A 50 0.08 6.45 -14.76
N LEU A 51 -0.29 5.83 -13.63
CA LEU A 51 -1.31 6.37 -12.74
C LEU A 51 -0.88 7.69 -12.13
N LYS A 52 0.39 7.80 -11.71
CA LYS A 52 0.96 9.03 -11.16
C LYS A 52 0.98 10.16 -12.19
N GLU A 53 1.37 9.87 -13.42
CA GLU A 53 1.36 10.84 -14.52
C GLU A 53 -0.06 11.35 -14.82
N GLU A 54 -1.05 10.45 -14.79
CA GLU A 54 -2.44 10.78 -15.10
C GLU A 54 -3.18 11.49 -13.96
N THR A 55 -2.93 11.09 -12.72
CA THR A 55 -3.76 11.47 -11.56
C THR A 55 -3.03 12.28 -10.50
N GLY A 56 -1.70 12.31 -10.52
CA GLY A 56 -0.88 12.88 -9.44
C GLY A 56 -0.70 11.96 -8.23
N ILE A 57 -1.44 10.85 -8.12
CA ILE A 57 -1.31 9.90 -7.01
C ILE A 57 -0.04 9.06 -7.17
N SER A 58 0.80 9.05 -6.14
CA SER A 58 2.09 8.35 -6.14
C SER A 58 2.04 6.97 -5.52
N GLU A 59 3.11 6.21 -5.74
CA GLU A 59 3.38 4.94 -5.06
C GLU A 59 3.45 5.08 -3.52
N LEU A 60 3.89 6.25 -3.03
CA LEU A 60 3.94 6.56 -1.61
C LEU A 60 2.54 6.73 -1.03
N ASP A 61 1.63 7.38 -1.77
CA ASP A 61 0.24 7.55 -1.35
C ASP A 61 -0.47 6.20 -1.20
N ILE A 62 -0.27 5.30 -2.18
CA ILE A 62 -0.77 3.92 -2.11
C ILE A 62 -0.16 3.18 -0.92
N ALA A 63 1.16 3.29 -0.72
CA ALA A 63 1.86 2.65 0.40
C ALA A 63 1.34 3.11 1.76
N LYS A 64 1.09 4.42 1.94
CA LYS A 64 0.51 4.94 3.19
C LYS A 64 -0.96 4.57 3.32
N ARG A 65 -1.72 4.57 2.23
CA ARG A 65 -3.14 4.21 2.25
C ARG A 65 -3.37 2.75 2.64
N LEU A 66 -2.49 1.83 2.22
CA LEU A 66 -2.54 0.43 2.65
C LEU A 66 -2.52 0.25 4.18
N ILE A 67 -1.90 1.16 4.93
CA ILE A 67 -1.90 1.14 6.40
C ILE A 67 -3.32 1.27 6.95
N ASP A 68 -4.17 2.09 6.32
CA ASP A 68 -5.56 2.26 6.75
C ASP A 68 -6.39 0.99 6.50
N TYR A 69 -6.02 0.21 5.48
CA TYR A 69 -6.54 -1.12 5.19
C TYR A 69 -5.92 -2.24 6.04
N GLY A 70 -4.97 -1.91 6.94
CA GLY A 70 -4.32 -2.85 7.85
C GLY A 70 -3.13 -3.60 7.25
N PHE A 71 -2.55 -3.12 6.16
CA PHE A 71 -1.39 -3.72 5.50
C PHE A 71 -0.14 -2.87 5.67
N HIS A 72 0.99 -3.56 5.89
CA HIS A 72 2.28 -2.96 5.59
C HIS A 72 2.45 -2.86 4.07
N ALA A 73 3.05 -1.77 3.59
CA ALA A 73 3.28 -1.59 2.17
C ALA A 73 4.27 -2.65 1.62
N PRO A 74 4.12 -3.08 0.36
CA PRO A 74 5.15 -3.85 -0.34
C PRO A 74 6.43 -3.01 -0.52
N THR A 75 7.48 -3.63 -1.08
CA THR A 75 8.72 -2.92 -1.41
C THR A 75 8.42 -1.77 -2.37
N MET A 76 8.86 -0.57 -2.02
CA MET A 76 8.52 0.67 -2.73
C MET A 76 9.74 1.20 -3.49
N SER A 77 9.52 1.61 -4.76
CA SER A 77 10.49 2.31 -5.60
C SER A 77 11.82 1.58 -5.84
N PHE A 78 11.82 0.26 -5.68
CA PHE A 78 12.94 -0.62 -6.01
C PHE A 78 12.39 -1.96 -6.56
N PRO A 79 13.00 -2.55 -7.60
CA PRO A 79 14.19 -2.09 -8.35
C PRO A 79 13.91 -0.93 -9.31
N VAL A 80 12.64 -0.55 -9.49
CA VAL A 80 12.23 0.53 -10.40
C VAL A 80 11.57 1.65 -9.59
N ALA A 81 12.06 2.87 -9.71
CA ALA A 81 11.48 4.03 -9.05
C ALA A 81 10.02 4.25 -9.49
N GLY A 82 9.14 4.58 -8.54
CA GLY A 82 7.72 4.81 -8.83
C GLY A 82 6.89 3.53 -8.97
N THR A 83 7.36 2.40 -8.45
CA THR A 83 6.67 1.09 -8.54
C THR A 83 6.53 0.43 -7.17
N LEU A 84 5.69 -0.61 -7.09
CA LEU A 84 5.52 -1.45 -5.91
C LEU A 84 5.85 -2.92 -6.26
N MET A 85 6.72 -3.56 -5.48
CA MET A 85 7.12 -4.95 -5.68
C MET A 85 6.55 -5.85 -4.57
N VAL A 86 5.68 -6.78 -4.95
CA VAL A 86 4.85 -7.60 -4.06
C VAL A 86 5.32 -9.05 -4.04
N GLU A 87 5.67 -9.55 -2.86
CA GLU A 87 6.05 -10.95 -2.61
C GLU A 87 5.15 -11.52 -1.48
N PRO A 88 4.18 -12.40 -1.78
CA PRO A 88 3.28 -12.95 -0.76
C PRO A 88 3.85 -14.12 0.04
N THR A 89 4.95 -14.72 -0.43
CA THR A 89 5.49 -16.01 0.07
C THR A 89 4.48 -17.17 -0.04
N GLU A 90 4.88 -18.36 0.38
CA GLU A 90 4.03 -19.55 0.46
C GLU A 90 3.16 -19.62 1.72
N SER A 91 3.47 -18.82 2.74
CA SER A 91 2.90 -18.96 4.08
C SER A 91 1.57 -18.25 4.24
N GLU A 92 1.31 -17.25 3.40
CA GLU A 92 0.07 -16.49 3.45
C GLU A 92 -1.11 -17.28 2.90
N SER A 93 -2.21 -17.25 3.64
CA SER A 93 -3.44 -17.93 3.26
C SER A 93 -4.10 -17.22 2.07
N LYS A 94 -4.87 -17.95 1.26
CA LYS A 94 -5.63 -17.33 0.16
C LYS A 94 -6.52 -16.18 0.63
N VAL A 95 -7.10 -16.29 1.83
CA VAL A 95 -7.94 -15.24 2.42
C VAL A 95 -7.14 -13.95 2.63
N GLU A 96 -5.89 -14.05 3.05
CA GLU A 96 -5.01 -12.88 3.21
C GLU A 96 -4.60 -12.28 1.87
N LEU A 97 -4.32 -13.13 0.87
CA LEU A 97 -4.06 -12.67 -0.50
C LEU A 97 -5.28 -11.92 -1.08
N ASP A 98 -6.48 -12.45 -0.88
CA ASP A 98 -7.73 -11.81 -1.31
C ASP A 98 -7.93 -10.48 -0.59
N ARG A 99 -7.70 -10.39 0.73
CA ARG A 99 -7.78 -9.12 1.47
C ARG A 99 -6.82 -8.06 0.91
N PHE A 100 -5.59 -8.45 0.58
CA PHE A 100 -4.63 -7.54 -0.03
C PHE A 100 -5.07 -7.09 -1.44
N ILE A 101 -5.53 -8.03 -2.27
CA ILE A 101 -6.05 -7.75 -3.61
C ILE A 101 -7.24 -6.78 -3.53
N ASP A 102 -8.20 -7.05 -2.65
CA ASP A 102 -9.39 -6.23 -2.48
C ASP A 102 -9.02 -4.82 -1.98
N ALA A 103 -8.05 -4.70 -1.06
CA ALA A 103 -7.52 -3.41 -0.64
C ALA A 103 -6.88 -2.62 -1.80
N MET A 104 -6.05 -3.28 -2.62
CA MET A 104 -5.44 -2.65 -3.79
C MET A 104 -6.49 -2.22 -4.83
N LEU A 105 -7.51 -3.03 -5.08
CA LEU A 105 -8.60 -2.69 -6.00
C LEU A 105 -9.49 -1.55 -5.46
N ALA A 106 -9.74 -1.51 -4.15
CA ALA A 106 -10.43 -0.40 -3.51
C ALA A 106 -9.61 0.89 -3.61
N ILE A 107 -8.30 0.83 -3.37
CA ILE A 107 -7.38 1.96 -3.58
C ILE A 107 -7.40 2.40 -5.06
N ARG A 108 -7.45 1.48 -6.03
CA ARG A 108 -7.60 1.83 -7.44
C ARG A 108 -8.89 2.63 -7.69
N ALA A 109 -10.00 2.24 -7.08
CA ALA A 109 -11.26 2.95 -7.17
C ALA A 109 -11.20 4.33 -6.48
N GLU A 110 -10.48 4.46 -5.36
CA GLU A 110 -10.20 5.77 -4.73
C GLU A 110 -9.40 6.69 -5.66
N ILE A 111 -8.40 6.16 -6.38
CA ILE A 111 -7.66 6.91 -7.41
C ILE A 111 -8.58 7.38 -8.53
N ASP A 112 -9.55 6.55 -8.94
CA ASP A 112 -10.55 6.95 -9.96
C ASP A 112 -11.44 8.10 -9.48
N GLN A 113 -11.75 8.20 -8.18
CA GLN A 113 -12.50 9.35 -7.63
C GLN A 113 -11.69 10.65 -7.72
N VAL A 114 -10.38 10.59 -7.47
CA VAL A 114 -9.48 11.75 -7.64
C VAL A 114 -9.39 12.13 -9.12
N LYS A 115 -9.20 11.15 -10.00
CA LYS A 115 -9.16 11.35 -11.46
C LYS A 115 -10.44 11.97 -12.00
N ALA A 116 -11.60 11.58 -11.48
CA ALA A 116 -12.89 12.11 -11.86
C ALA A 116 -13.19 13.50 -11.27
N GLY A 117 -12.32 14.03 -10.40
CA GLY A 117 -12.51 15.32 -9.72
C GLY A 117 -13.55 15.29 -8.60
N VAL A 118 -13.95 14.10 -8.13
CA VAL A 118 -14.86 13.96 -6.98
C VAL A 118 -14.16 14.34 -5.69
N TRP A 119 -12.89 13.93 -5.55
CA TRP A 119 -12.01 14.40 -4.49
C TRP A 119 -10.90 15.28 -5.07
N PRO A 120 -10.60 16.44 -4.45
CA PRO A 120 -9.43 17.25 -4.79
C PRO A 120 -8.13 16.44 -4.70
N LEU A 121 -7.16 16.75 -5.56
CA LEU A 121 -5.86 16.08 -5.56
C LEU A 121 -5.11 16.32 -4.24
N GLU A 122 -5.25 17.51 -3.68
CA GLU A 122 -4.63 17.95 -2.44
C GLU A 122 -5.37 17.51 -1.17
N ASP A 123 -6.61 17.03 -1.27
CA ASP A 123 -7.42 16.62 -0.12
C ASP A 123 -8.31 15.40 -0.42
N ASN A 124 -7.75 14.21 -0.21
CA ASN A 124 -8.40 12.92 -0.43
C ASN A 124 -7.82 11.86 0.52
N PRO A 125 -8.44 10.66 0.63
CA PRO A 125 -7.95 9.63 1.54
C PRO A 125 -6.50 9.17 1.25
N LEU A 126 -6.05 9.20 0.00
CA LEU A 126 -4.75 8.69 -0.42
C LEU A 126 -3.61 9.61 0.05
N VAL A 127 -3.75 10.92 -0.14
CA VAL A 127 -2.74 11.92 0.25
C VAL A 127 -2.73 12.20 1.75
N ASN A 128 -3.88 12.09 2.41
CA ASN A 128 -4.01 12.30 3.86
C ASN A 128 -3.67 11.06 4.69
N ALA A 129 -3.52 9.89 4.06
CA ALA A 129 -3.12 8.67 4.73
C ALA A 129 -1.67 8.74 5.27
N PRO A 130 -1.38 8.07 6.40
CA PRO A 130 -2.30 7.24 7.19
C PRO A 130 -3.18 8.04 8.16
N HIS A 131 -4.33 7.48 8.55
CA HIS A 131 -5.29 8.14 9.45
C HIS A 131 -5.17 7.64 10.89
N ILE A 132 -4.81 8.53 11.81
CA ILE A 132 -4.52 8.22 13.22
C ILE A 132 -5.77 8.32 14.10
N GLN A 133 -5.73 7.64 15.25
CA GLN A 133 -6.86 7.54 16.17
C GLN A 133 -7.40 8.91 16.64
N SER A 134 -6.53 9.90 16.84
CA SER A 134 -6.95 11.23 17.31
C SER A 134 -7.79 12.00 16.30
N GLU A 135 -7.72 11.66 15.01
CA GLU A 135 -8.55 12.32 13.97
C GLU A 135 -10.03 11.94 14.08
N LEU A 136 -10.36 10.84 14.75
CA LEU A 136 -11.76 10.45 15.00
C LEU A 136 -12.50 11.48 15.86
N VAL A 137 -11.80 12.13 16.79
CA VAL A 137 -12.37 13.10 17.74
C VAL A 137 -12.09 14.55 17.38
N ALA A 138 -11.25 14.79 16.36
CA ALA A 138 -10.99 16.11 15.82
C ALA A 138 -12.16 16.61 14.95
N GLU A 139 -12.18 17.90 14.63
CA GLU A 139 -13.02 18.43 13.56
C GLU A 139 -12.65 17.76 12.23
N TRP A 140 -13.63 17.54 11.35
CA TRP A 140 -13.44 16.81 10.11
C TRP A 140 -13.84 17.67 8.92
N ALA A 141 -12.84 18.32 8.34
CA ALA A 141 -12.97 19.24 7.22
C ALA A 141 -12.45 18.62 5.91
N HIS A 142 -12.81 17.36 5.66
CA HIS A 142 -12.43 16.61 4.46
C HIS A 142 -13.65 16.28 3.58
N PRO A 143 -13.48 16.13 2.25
CA PRO A 143 -14.56 15.80 1.31
C PRO A 143 -14.93 14.31 1.29
N TYR A 144 -14.35 13.50 2.18
CA TYR A 144 -14.62 12.08 2.38
C TYR A 144 -14.98 11.84 3.86
N SER A 145 -15.63 10.73 4.18
CA SER A 145 -16.07 10.47 5.56
C SER A 145 -14.97 9.85 6.43
N ARG A 146 -15.15 9.90 7.76
CA ARG A 146 -14.25 9.21 8.70
C ARG A 146 -14.26 7.70 8.47
N GLU A 147 -15.41 7.13 8.16
CA GLU A 147 -15.54 5.69 7.86
C GLU A 147 -14.68 5.29 6.67
N VAL A 148 -14.69 6.07 5.59
CA VAL A 148 -13.80 5.88 4.44
C VAL A 148 -12.33 5.98 4.87
N ALA A 149 -12.01 6.96 5.72
CA ALA A 149 -10.65 7.16 6.19
C ALA A 149 -10.11 5.98 7.02
N VAL A 150 -10.85 5.57 8.05
CA VAL A 150 -10.35 4.67 9.11
C VAL A 150 -10.82 3.22 8.99
N PHE A 151 -11.94 2.96 8.32
CA PHE A 151 -12.51 1.62 8.17
C PHE A 151 -12.86 1.29 6.71
N PRO A 152 -11.94 1.49 5.75
CA PRO A 152 -12.25 1.30 4.34
C PRO A 152 -12.57 -0.17 3.99
N ALA A 153 -12.12 -1.12 4.80
CA ALA A 153 -12.42 -2.55 4.69
C ALA A 153 -13.36 -3.07 5.80
N GLY A 154 -14.06 -2.19 6.52
CA GLY A 154 -14.90 -2.54 7.66
C GLY A 154 -14.20 -2.41 9.03
N VAL A 155 -14.91 -2.83 10.09
CA VAL A 155 -14.57 -2.49 11.50
C VAL A 155 -13.79 -3.60 12.22
N ALA A 156 -13.51 -4.72 11.57
CA ALA A 156 -12.83 -5.86 12.21
C ALA A 156 -11.32 -5.62 12.37
N ASP A 157 -10.77 -6.02 13.53
CA ASP A 157 -9.32 -6.15 13.81
C ASP A 157 -8.46 -4.93 13.40
N LYS A 158 -8.92 -3.72 13.72
CA LYS A 158 -8.26 -2.47 13.35
C LYS A 158 -6.89 -2.31 14.01
N TYR A 159 -5.86 -2.21 13.17
CA TYR A 159 -4.54 -1.69 13.56
C TYR A 159 -4.50 -0.17 13.36
N TRP A 160 -4.03 0.56 14.39
CA TRP A 160 -3.94 2.02 14.35
C TRP A 160 -2.52 2.49 14.00
N PRO A 161 -2.34 3.30 12.94
CA PRO A 161 -1.11 4.08 12.80
C PRO A 161 -0.99 5.03 13.99
N THR A 162 0.21 5.10 14.58
CA THR A 162 0.48 5.90 15.78
C THR A 162 0.83 7.35 15.47
N VAL A 163 1.24 7.63 14.24
CA VAL A 163 1.61 8.96 13.74
C VAL A 163 1.11 9.17 12.32
N LYS A 164 0.94 10.44 11.93
CA LYS A 164 0.66 10.84 10.55
C LYS A 164 1.85 10.55 9.64
N ARG A 165 1.68 10.85 8.35
CA ARG A 165 2.75 10.78 7.34
C ARG A 165 3.97 11.56 7.81
N LEU A 166 5.13 10.91 7.77
CA LEU A 166 6.41 11.51 8.16
C LEU A 166 6.85 12.56 7.13
N ASP A 167 7.52 13.60 7.60
CA ASP A 167 8.24 14.55 6.76
C ASP A 167 9.70 14.10 6.63
N ASP A 168 9.98 13.35 5.57
CA ASP A 168 11.30 12.79 5.32
C ASP A 168 12.36 13.90 5.14
N VAL A 169 11.99 15.02 4.49
CA VAL A 169 12.92 16.13 4.18
C VAL A 169 13.27 16.92 5.43
N TYR A 170 12.31 17.12 6.34
CA TYR A 170 12.57 17.82 7.59
C TYR A 170 13.59 17.08 8.47
N GLY A 171 13.46 15.74 8.57
CA GLY A 171 14.38 14.91 9.36
C GLY A 171 15.82 14.99 8.87
N ASP A 172 16.04 14.96 7.56
CA ASP A 172 17.36 15.11 6.95
C ASP A 172 17.97 16.50 7.17
N ARG A 173 17.13 17.54 7.23
CA ARG A 173 17.57 18.93 7.45
C ARG A 173 17.81 19.25 8.93
N ASN A 174 17.15 18.56 9.84
CA ASN A 174 17.20 18.78 11.29
C ASN A 174 17.61 17.48 11.99
N LEU A 175 18.89 17.13 11.83
CA LEU A 175 19.40 15.82 12.22
C LEU A 175 19.54 15.69 13.75
N PHE A 176 18.61 14.94 14.35
CA PHE A 176 18.65 14.55 15.75
C PHE A 176 18.74 13.02 15.89
N CYS A 177 19.94 12.51 16.18
CA CYS A 177 20.22 11.07 16.30
C CYS A 177 20.32 10.58 17.76
N SER A 178 19.88 11.39 18.71
CA SER A 178 19.80 11.08 20.14
C SER A 178 18.48 11.58 20.70
N CYS A 179 18.12 11.12 21.90
CA CYS A 179 16.97 11.68 22.61
C CYS A 179 17.28 13.12 23.01
N VAL A 180 16.73 14.09 22.27
CA VAL A 180 16.76 15.50 22.66
C VAL A 180 15.46 15.85 23.39
N PRO A 181 15.47 16.78 24.36
CA PRO A 181 14.26 17.31 24.96
C PRO A 181 13.28 17.80 23.89
N ILE A 182 11.97 17.64 24.11
CA ILE A 182 10.93 18.09 23.15
C ILE A 182 11.09 19.58 22.79
N SER A 183 11.60 20.39 23.73
CA SER A 183 11.87 21.82 23.53
C SER A 183 12.91 22.13 22.44
N GLU A 184 13.74 21.15 22.06
CA GLU A 184 14.80 21.32 21.05
C GLU A 184 14.35 20.94 19.63
N TYR A 185 13.12 20.43 19.45
CA TYR A 185 12.52 20.13 18.12
C TYR A 185 11.85 21.35 17.47
N GLN A 186 12.15 22.58 17.91
CA GLN A 186 11.52 23.83 17.42
C GLN A 186 12.08 24.29 16.07
#